data_AF-A0A6A6SN29-F1
#
_entry.id   AF-A0A6A6SN29-F1
#
_cell.length_a   1.000
_cell.length_b   1.000
_cell.length_c   1.000
_cell.angle_alpha   90.00
_cell.angle_beta   90.00
_cell.angle_gamma   90.00
#
_symmetry.space_group_name_H-M   'P 1'
#
loop_
_entity.id
_entity.type
_entity.pdbx_description
1 polymer ?
#
loop_
_entity_poly.entity_id
_entity_poly.type
_entity_poly.pdbx_seq_one_letter_code
_entity_poly.pdbx_strand_id
1 'polypeptide(L)'
;MSPTRHVLTEDTLRQLERTHPGSFSPPNKGRRRIAGQLFTPPSTVVQSDSNRSVSSSSSSKVAEYLEIPVTLYSTEALEFIGFDVKTAFSLLENWVSEPQDLETEYLYMIFRHLELLADKNDDPPEEAEKNLRKVGISEKLIHSLMDPNFEDVRKIQSLWAWLREIIYINFLTLKDLEERIVEFLKPKELSSQGPNLRGGGKEPQDYSRNIVEHTTLFRATSKGRIGNLFQADGSVALETINAEFPLPNDFSNDTTAFYWTEMSWVAEKYADYLKRNTEGADIVIIRMGCPNHILRGPPVWKLEFGDLELWKSLLWHSRLRKPYPDNIAQLHKGKEVIIGPVSMISDGSLRKMKSWTQVTANNIHRKYGEAGTQTVWIGLEAMAKVNEHVKGKVDLYTRFPSIKYVPKPAEIVGSGKS
;
A
#
# COMPACT_ATOMS: atom_id res chain seq x y z
N MET A 1 29.77 -8.89 -13.91
CA MET A 1 28.72 -8.57 -14.90
C MET A 1 27.39 -8.84 -14.23
N SER A 2 26.62 -7.79 -13.94
CA SER A 2 25.26 -7.95 -13.41
C SER A 2 24.40 -8.63 -14.50
N PRO A 3 23.64 -9.69 -14.20
CA PRO A 3 22.76 -10.32 -15.18
C PRO A 3 21.70 -9.32 -15.60
N THR A 4 21.61 -9.12 -16.91
CA THR A 4 20.61 -8.26 -17.53
C THR A 4 19.23 -8.88 -17.35
N ARG A 5 18.52 -8.49 -16.29
CA ARG A 5 17.11 -8.82 -16.11
C ARG A 5 16.27 -7.81 -16.88
N HIS A 6 15.65 -8.25 -17.97
CA HIS A 6 14.68 -7.43 -18.71
C HIS A 6 13.38 -7.27 -17.92
N VAL A 7 12.74 -6.10 -18.04
CA VAL A 7 11.39 -5.91 -17.48
C VAL A 7 10.37 -6.71 -18.28
N LEU A 8 10.53 -6.75 -19.61
CA LEU A 8 9.77 -7.63 -20.49
C LEU A 8 10.69 -8.52 -21.32
N THR A 9 10.40 -9.82 -21.37
CA THR A 9 11.15 -10.76 -22.21
C THR A 9 10.82 -10.56 -23.69
N GLU A 10 11.75 -10.94 -24.56
CA GLU A 10 11.54 -10.90 -26.01
C GLU A 10 10.38 -11.80 -26.46
N ASP A 11 10.14 -12.91 -25.76
CA ASP A 11 9.00 -13.79 -26.04
C ASP A 11 7.67 -13.13 -25.71
N THR A 12 7.57 -12.47 -24.55
CA THR A 12 6.39 -11.69 -24.17
C THR A 12 6.14 -10.53 -25.13
N LEU A 13 7.18 -9.82 -25.57
CA LEU A 13 7.08 -8.76 -26.57
C LEU A 13 6.59 -9.29 -27.93
N ARG A 14 7.10 -10.44 -28.39
CA ARG A 14 6.62 -11.09 -29.62
C ARG A 14 5.16 -11.52 -29.51
N GLN A 15 4.74 -12.02 -28.35
CA GLN A 15 3.34 -12.41 -28.12
C GLN A 15 2.41 -11.20 -28.07
N LEU A 16 2.83 -10.11 -27.40
CA LEU A 16 2.14 -8.83 -27.41
C LEU A 16 1.97 -8.29 -28.83
N GLU A 17 3.02 -8.27 -29.64
CA GLU A 17 2.96 -7.73 -31.01
C GLU A 17 1.98 -8.53 -31.88
N ARG A 18 1.93 -9.86 -31.70
CA ARG A 18 1.00 -10.74 -32.42
C ARG A 18 -0.46 -10.54 -32.01
N THR A 19 -0.72 -10.26 -30.73
CA THR A 19 -2.09 -10.24 -30.17
C THR A 19 -2.67 -8.82 -30.07
N HIS A 20 -1.81 -7.83 -29.86
CA HIS A 20 -2.12 -6.43 -29.63
C HIS A 20 -1.09 -5.55 -30.35
N PRO A 21 -1.05 -5.54 -31.70
CA PRO A 21 -0.05 -4.79 -32.46
C PRO A 21 -0.10 -3.30 -32.13
N GLY A 22 1.07 -2.67 -32.01
CA GLY A 22 1.17 -1.25 -31.63
C GLY A 22 0.92 -0.96 -30.15
N SER A 23 0.73 -1.98 -29.31
CA SER A 23 0.62 -1.81 -27.85
C SER A 23 1.93 -1.42 -27.17
N PHE A 24 3.06 -1.47 -27.87
CA PHE A 24 4.33 -0.99 -27.38
C PHE A 24 5.21 -0.37 -28.48
N SER A 25 6.16 0.48 -28.10
CA SER A 25 7.16 1.06 -29.03
C SER A 25 8.45 0.22 -29.08
N PRO A 26 9.32 0.37 -30.10
CA PRO A 26 10.70 -0.09 -29.98
C PRO A 26 11.44 0.57 -28.79
N PRO A 27 12.52 -0.03 -28.28
CA PRO A 27 13.38 0.62 -27.29
C PRO A 27 13.95 1.94 -27.81
N ASN A 28 13.92 2.98 -26.98
CA ASN A 28 14.57 4.26 -27.23
C ASN A 28 15.24 4.73 -25.95
N LYS A 29 16.57 4.87 -25.96
CA LYS A 29 17.38 5.27 -24.78
C LYS A 29 17.03 4.47 -23.52
N GLY A 30 17.09 3.13 -23.61
CA GLY A 30 16.81 2.26 -22.47
C GLY A 30 15.34 2.19 -22.03
N ARG A 31 14.42 2.88 -22.71
CA ARG A 31 12.98 2.92 -22.38
C ARG A 31 12.10 2.37 -23.49
N ARG A 32 10.87 2.03 -23.13
CA ARG A 32 9.82 1.60 -24.05
C ARG A 32 8.48 2.19 -23.63
N ARG A 33 7.66 2.63 -24.59
CA ARG A 33 6.26 2.97 -24.33
C ARG A 33 5.41 1.71 -24.39
N ILE A 34 4.49 1.56 -23.45
CA ILE A 34 3.52 0.47 -23.38
C ILE A 34 2.14 1.07 -23.17
N ALA A 35 1.13 0.54 -23.86
CA ALA A 35 -0.24 0.99 -23.72
C ALA A 35 -0.71 0.87 -22.27
N GLY A 36 -1.27 1.93 -21.71
CA GLY A 36 -1.70 1.99 -20.30
C GLY A 36 -2.73 0.91 -19.95
N GLN A 37 -3.50 0.46 -20.94
CA GLN A 37 -4.48 -0.61 -20.79
C GLN A 37 -3.88 -1.96 -20.37
N LEU A 38 -2.57 -2.19 -20.58
CA LEU A 38 -1.87 -3.40 -20.15
C LEU A 38 -1.52 -3.37 -18.65
N PHE A 39 -1.59 -2.19 -18.03
CA PHE A 39 -1.48 -1.98 -16.58
C PHE A 39 -2.84 -1.97 -15.90
N THR A 40 -3.91 -2.18 -16.67
CA THR A 40 -5.27 -2.31 -16.16
C THR A 40 -5.77 -3.70 -16.47
N PRO A 41 -6.34 -4.43 -15.51
CA PRO A 41 -6.94 -5.72 -15.82
C PRO A 41 -7.95 -5.61 -16.97
N PRO A 42 -8.11 -6.69 -17.75
CA PRO A 42 -8.98 -6.67 -18.91
C PRO A 42 -10.42 -6.40 -18.45
N SER A 43 -10.92 -5.21 -18.77
CA SER A 43 -12.34 -4.93 -18.61
C SER A 43 -13.09 -5.87 -19.55
N THR A 44 -14.02 -6.69 -19.04
CA THR A 44 -15.05 -7.27 -19.90
C THR A 44 -15.75 -6.12 -20.60
N VAL A 45 -15.49 -5.99 -21.89
CA VAL A 45 -16.14 -5.08 -22.83
C VAL A 45 -17.64 -5.08 -22.51
N VAL A 46 -18.11 -3.98 -21.95
CA VAL A 46 -19.54 -3.70 -21.86
C VAL A 46 -19.93 -3.28 -23.26
N GLN A 47 -20.76 -4.06 -23.94
CA GLN A 47 -21.49 -3.58 -25.10
C GLN A 47 -22.18 -2.27 -24.68
N SER A 48 -21.92 -1.24 -25.46
CA SER A 48 -22.41 0.11 -25.29
C SER A 48 -23.94 0.14 -25.22
N ASP A 49 -24.49 0.22 -24.00
CA ASP A 49 -25.83 0.74 -23.80
C ASP A 49 -25.74 2.18 -23.27
N SER A 50 -26.16 3.07 -24.15
CA SER A 50 -26.24 4.51 -23.98
C SER A 50 -27.14 4.89 -22.79
N ASN A 51 -26.81 6.01 -22.17
CA ASN A 51 -27.62 6.77 -21.19
C ASN A 51 -27.65 6.26 -19.75
N ARG A 52 -26.68 6.75 -18.96
CA ARG A 52 -26.97 7.35 -17.64
C ARG A 52 -25.82 8.28 -17.22
N SER A 53 -26.12 9.57 -17.21
CA SER A 53 -25.28 10.63 -16.67
C SER A 53 -25.25 10.52 -15.15
N VAL A 54 -24.15 9.98 -14.61
CA VAL A 54 -23.78 10.12 -13.21
C VAL A 54 -22.54 11.00 -13.17
N SER A 55 -22.70 12.18 -12.58
CA SER A 55 -21.64 13.11 -12.25
C SER A 55 -20.63 12.43 -11.31
N SER A 56 -19.51 11.95 -11.87
CA SER A 56 -18.38 11.43 -11.10
C SER A 56 -17.22 12.41 -11.19
N SER A 57 -16.93 13.05 -10.07
CA SER A 57 -15.71 13.80 -9.81
C SER A 57 -14.49 12.87 -9.90
N SER A 58 -13.46 13.32 -10.63
CA SER A 58 -12.11 12.77 -10.73
C SER A 58 -11.98 11.31 -11.21
N SER A 59 -12.36 11.02 -12.46
CA SER A 59 -11.75 9.90 -13.17
C SER A 59 -10.35 10.34 -13.62
N SER A 60 -9.30 9.83 -12.95
CA SER A 60 -7.94 9.93 -13.48
C SER A 60 -7.94 9.27 -14.86
N LYS A 61 -7.80 10.06 -15.93
CA LYS A 61 -7.63 9.52 -17.29
C LYS A 61 -6.43 8.57 -17.23
N VAL A 62 -6.66 7.29 -17.48
CA VAL A 62 -5.56 6.32 -17.61
C VAL A 62 -4.66 6.85 -18.72
N ALA A 63 -3.38 7.04 -18.41
CA ALA A 63 -2.42 7.50 -19.42
C ALA A 63 -2.49 6.54 -20.60
N GLU A 64 -2.62 7.07 -21.82
CA GLU A 64 -2.74 6.25 -23.03
C GLU A 64 -1.54 5.31 -23.16
N TYR A 65 -0.36 5.78 -22.73
CA TYR A 65 0.87 5.00 -22.65
C TYR A 65 1.62 5.30 -21.36
N LEU A 66 2.35 4.30 -20.88
CA LEU A 66 3.36 4.41 -19.83
C LEU A 66 4.75 4.17 -20.42
N GLU A 67 5.73 4.98 -20.01
CA GLU A 67 7.13 4.71 -20.32
C GLU A 67 7.72 3.81 -19.24
N ILE A 68 8.26 2.66 -19.64
CA ILE A 68 8.95 1.71 -18.75
C ILE A 68 10.42 1.54 -19.17
N PRO A 69 11.32 1.19 -18.25
CA PRO A 69 12.67 0.77 -18.58
C PRO A 69 12.69 -0.59 -19.29
N VAL A 70 13.70 -0.83 -20.13
CA VAL A 70 13.93 -2.12 -20.81
C VAL A 70 14.52 -3.14 -19.84
N THR A 71 15.37 -2.70 -18.93
CA THR A 71 16.08 -3.54 -17.95
C THR A 71 15.74 -3.09 -16.53
N LEU A 72 15.53 -4.05 -15.63
CA LEU A 72 15.08 -3.79 -14.25
C LEU A 72 16.15 -3.09 -13.41
N TYR A 73 17.43 -3.42 -13.63
CA TYR A 73 18.56 -2.83 -12.95
C TYR A 73 19.25 -1.82 -13.88
N SER A 74 18.70 -0.61 -13.95
CA SER A 74 19.14 0.45 -14.85
C SER A 74 18.85 1.84 -14.30
N THR A 75 19.50 2.86 -14.89
CA THR A 75 19.23 4.26 -14.59
C THR A 75 17.77 4.59 -14.86
N GLU A 76 17.24 4.11 -15.98
CA GLU A 76 15.85 4.32 -16.38
C GLU A 76 14.86 3.71 -15.39
N ALA A 77 15.21 2.58 -14.76
CA ALA A 77 14.40 1.98 -13.70
C ALA A 77 14.43 2.79 -12.41
N LEU A 78 15.59 3.32 -12.01
CA LEU A 78 15.69 4.23 -10.85
C LEU A 78 14.91 5.53 -11.09
N GLU A 79 14.93 6.05 -12.31
CA GLU A 79 14.09 7.20 -12.68
C GLU A 79 12.60 6.86 -12.61
N PHE A 80 12.19 5.69 -13.13
CA PHE A 80 10.80 5.24 -13.08
C PHE A 80 10.29 5.14 -11.64
N ILE A 81 11.08 4.58 -10.73
CA ILE A 81 10.63 4.39 -9.33
C ILE A 81 10.60 5.69 -8.52
N GLY A 82 11.25 6.76 -8.99
CA GLY A 82 11.04 8.11 -8.44
C GLY A 82 12.25 9.04 -8.38
N PHE A 83 13.44 8.60 -8.78
CA PHE A 83 14.66 9.43 -8.70
C PHE A 83 14.82 10.36 -9.92
N ASP A 84 15.56 11.46 -9.74
CA ASP A 84 16.04 12.26 -10.86
C ASP A 84 17.18 11.55 -11.63
N VAL A 85 17.44 12.01 -12.86
CA VAL A 85 18.44 11.40 -13.76
C VAL A 85 19.82 11.31 -13.13
N LYS A 86 20.25 12.38 -12.44
CA LYS A 86 21.60 12.49 -11.87
C LYS A 86 21.80 11.47 -10.74
N THR A 87 20.80 11.37 -9.87
CA THR A 87 20.82 10.51 -8.70
C THR A 87 20.62 9.06 -9.10
N ALA A 88 19.73 8.79 -10.05
CA ALA A 88 19.57 7.47 -10.64
C ALA A 88 20.90 6.94 -11.21
N PHE A 89 21.62 7.75 -11.97
CA PHE A 89 22.93 7.38 -12.52
C PHE A 89 23.94 7.08 -11.40
N SER A 90 24.05 7.96 -10.41
CA SER A 90 25.00 7.79 -9.28
C SER A 90 24.69 6.55 -8.43
N LEU A 91 23.42 6.26 -8.16
CA LEU A 91 23.01 5.06 -7.41
C LEU A 91 23.36 3.78 -8.17
N LEU A 92 23.16 3.76 -9.49
CA LEU A 92 23.54 2.62 -10.31
C LEU A 92 25.06 2.42 -10.35
N GLU A 93 25.85 3.48 -10.53
CA GLU A 93 27.32 3.40 -10.50
C GLU A 93 27.82 2.84 -9.16
N ASN A 94 27.26 3.33 -8.04
CA ASN A 94 27.61 2.85 -6.71
C ASN A 94 27.30 1.34 -6.58
N TRP A 95 26.12 0.90 -7.01
CA TRP A 95 25.74 -0.51 -6.95
C TRP A 95 26.62 -1.43 -7.80
N VAL A 96 26.95 -1.03 -9.04
CA VAL A 96 27.80 -1.82 -9.94
C VAL A 96 29.24 -1.95 -9.41
N SER A 97 29.68 -1.00 -8.58
CA SER A 97 31.03 -0.99 -8.02
C SER A 97 31.25 -1.95 -6.85
N GLU A 98 30.18 -2.50 -6.27
CA GLU A 98 30.23 -3.41 -5.12
C GLU A 98 30.02 -4.89 -5.58
N PRO A 99 30.75 -5.88 -5.02
CA PRO A 99 30.57 -7.30 -5.36
C PRO A 99 29.31 -7.87 -4.67
N GLN A 100 28.27 -8.27 -5.42
CA GLN A 100 26.93 -8.37 -4.83
C GLN A 100 25.99 -9.50 -5.30
N ASP A 101 25.12 -9.93 -4.37
CA ASP A 101 23.88 -10.69 -4.57
C ASP A 101 22.76 -9.71 -4.98
N LEU A 102 22.09 -9.99 -6.09
CA LEU A 102 21.67 -8.91 -7.00
C LEU A 102 20.41 -8.14 -6.60
N GLU A 103 19.44 -8.76 -5.94
CA GLU A 103 18.12 -8.14 -5.76
C GLU A 103 17.93 -7.49 -4.38
N THR A 104 18.24 -8.23 -3.31
CA THR A 104 18.14 -7.72 -1.93
C THR A 104 19.06 -6.51 -1.74
N GLU A 105 20.25 -6.53 -2.34
CA GLU A 105 21.24 -5.48 -2.15
C GLU A 105 20.93 -4.23 -3.00
N TYR A 106 20.19 -4.38 -4.11
CA TYR A 106 19.72 -3.24 -4.92
C TYR A 106 18.71 -2.35 -4.17
N LEU A 107 17.64 -2.94 -3.63
CA LEU A 107 16.67 -2.18 -2.83
C LEU A 107 17.27 -1.68 -1.52
N TYR A 108 18.16 -2.46 -0.89
CA TYR A 108 18.85 -2.03 0.32
C TYR A 108 19.69 -0.76 0.08
N MET A 109 20.45 -0.70 -1.02
CA MET A 109 21.23 0.47 -1.41
C MET A 109 20.34 1.70 -1.63
N ILE A 110 19.19 1.54 -2.30
CA ILE A 110 18.19 2.59 -2.47
C ILE A 110 17.68 3.08 -1.12
N PHE A 111 17.27 2.16 -0.23
CA PHE A 111 16.72 2.53 1.07
C PHE A 111 17.74 3.20 1.98
N ARG A 112 19.00 2.76 1.94
CA ARG A 112 20.12 3.41 2.63
C ARG A 112 20.34 4.84 2.14
N HIS A 113 20.22 5.09 0.84
CA HIS A 113 20.29 6.46 0.31
C HIS A 113 19.14 7.34 0.84
N LEU A 114 17.94 6.79 0.98
CA LEU A 114 16.79 7.52 1.53
C LEU A 114 16.96 7.85 3.03
N GLU A 115 17.79 7.13 3.79
CA GLU A 115 18.06 7.43 5.20
C GLU A 115 18.62 8.84 5.41
N LEU A 116 19.15 9.49 4.37
CA LEU A 116 19.49 10.92 4.37
C LEU A 116 18.30 11.85 4.68
N LEU A 117 17.07 11.33 4.64
CA LEU A 117 15.84 12.02 5.02
C LEU A 117 15.32 11.63 6.40
N ALA A 118 15.85 10.58 7.05
CA ALA A 118 15.28 10.03 8.27
C ALA A 118 15.17 11.06 9.42
N ASP A 119 16.06 12.05 9.45
CA ASP A 119 16.05 13.13 10.45
C ASP A 119 15.29 14.40 9.99
N LYS A 120 14.75 14.42 8.76
CA LYS A 120 14.21 15.62 8.09
C LYS A 120 12.71 15.56 7.80
N ASN A 121 11.99 14.74 8.55
CA ASN A 121 10.63 14.33 8.20
C ASN A 121 9.57 15.43 8.33
N ASP A 122 9.92 16.63 8.81
CA ASP A 122 8.95 17.62 9.36
C ASP A 122 9.32 19.06 9.14
N ASP A 123 10.08 19.24 8.09
CA ASP A 123 10.35 20.54 7.56
C ASP A 123 9.05 21.13 6.98
N PRO A 124 8.84 22.45 7.08
CA PRO A 124 7.76 23.12 6.36
C PRO A 124 7.72 22.64 4.90
N PRO A 125 6.56 22.64 4.22
CA PRO A 125 6.44 22.08 2.88
C PRO A 125 7.57 22.48 1.91
N GLU A 126 7.97 23.75 1.92
CA GLU A 126 9.08 24.27 1.11
C GLU A 126 10.44 23.63 1.42
N GLU A 127 10.74 23.42 2.70
CA GLU A 127 12.00 22.81 3.14
C GLU A 127 11.95 21.27 2.99
N ALA A 128 10.78 20.66 3.18
CA ALA A 128 10.54 19.26 2.81
C ALA A 128 10.83 19.03 1.32
N GLU A 129 10.25 19.84 0.42
CA GLU A 129 10.55 19.78 -1.01
C GLU A 129 12.03 19.98 -1.32
N LYS A 130 12.68 20.95 -0.67
CA LYS A 130 14.12 21.18 -0.80
C LYS A 130 14.94 19.95 -0.39
N ASN A 131 14.56 19.25 0.67
CA ASN A 131 15.24 18.03 1.09
C ASN A 131 15.00 16.86 0.16
N LEU A 132 13.79 16.71 -0.37
CA LEU A 132 13.47 15.71 -1.40
C LEU A 132 14.34 15.93 -2.65
N ARG A 133 14.47 17.17 -3.13
CA ARG A 133 15.38 17.55 -4.23
C ARG A 133 16.84 17.25 -3.91
N LYS A 134 17.27 17.54 -2.68
CA LYS A 134 18.65 17.28 -2.23
C LYS A 134 19.00 15.80 -2.23
N VAL A 135 18.04 14.93 -1.94
CA VAL A 135 18.19 13.46 -1.99
C VAL A 135 17.91 12.92 -3.39
N GLY A 136 17.56 13.79 -4.34
CA GLY A 136 17.46 13.43 -5.75
C GLY A 136 16.14 12.78 -6.14
N ILE A 137 15.06 13.10 -5.44
CA ILE A 137 13.70 12.68 -5.82
C ILE A 137 13.23 13.56 -6.99
N SER A 138 12.61 12.93 -7.99
CA SER A 138 12.11 13.61 -9.18
C SER A 138 11.01 14.63 -8.85
N GLU A 139 10.94 15.70 -9.64
CA GLU A 139 9.91 16.74 -9.53
C GLU A 139 8.48 16.18 -9.60
N LYS A 140 8.29 15.18 -10.46
CA LYS A 140 7.01 14.49 -10.63
C LYS A 140 6.56 13.87 -9.31
N LEU A 141 7.44 13.10 -8.66
CA LEU A 141 7.13 12.44 -7.40
C LEU A 141 7.03 13.44 -6.25
N ILE A 142 7.85 14.49 -6.21
CA ILE A 142 7.73 15.55 -5.19
C ILE A 142 6.34 16.20 -5.26
N HIS A 143 5.89 16.58 -6.45
CA HIS A 143 4.58 17.21 -6.64
C HIS A 143 3.43 16.26 -6.24
N SER A 144 3.50 14.96 -6.57
CA SER A 144 2.46 14.02 -6.15
C SER A 144 2.49 13.73 -4.65
N LEU A 145 3.68 13.65 -4.05
CA LEU A 145 3.88 13.32 -2.64
C LEU A 145 3.42 14.45 -1.73
N MET A 146 3.65 15.69 -2.15
CA MET A 146 3.34 16.94 -1.44
C MET A 146 1.97 17.54 -1.80
N ASP A 147 1.13 16.79 -2.55
CA ASP A 147 -0.21 17.23 -2.96
C ASP A 147 -1.05 17.63 -1.72
N PRO A 148 -1.50 18.89 -1.60
CA PRO A 148 -2.22 19.38 -0.43
C PRO A 148 -3.52 18.62 -0.16
N ASN A 149 -4.12 18.00 -1.18
CA ASN A 149 -5.33 17.20 -1.00
C ASN A 149 -5.11 15.97 -0.13
N PHE A 150 -3.86 15.53 0.04
CA PHE A 150 -3.48 14.36 0.84
C PHE A 150 -2.60 14.74 2.03
N GLU A 151 -2.61 16.00 2.47
CA GLU A 151 -1.80 16.44 3.60
C GLU A 151 -2.10 15.65 4.87
N ASP A 152 -3.38 15.32 5.08
CA ASP A 152 -3.89 14.50 6.19
C ASP A 152 -3.25 13.12 6.24
N VAL A 153 -3.17 12.42 5.10
CA VAL A 153 -2.52 11.10 4.97
C VAL A 153 -0.99 11.22 4.99
N ARG A 154 -0.45 12.20 4.27
CA ARG A 154 1.00 12.46 4.21
C ARG A 154 1.59 12.62 5.61
N LYS A 155 0.92 13.33 6.52
CA LYS A 155 1.39 13.55 7.90
C LYS A 155 1.31 12.32 8.81
N ILE A 156 0.64 11.26 8.40
CA ILE A 156 0.53 10.03 9.22
C ILE A 156 1.87 9.29 9.28
N GLN A 157 2.79 9.54 8.35
CA GLN A 157 4.13 8.98 8.37
C GLN A 157 5.17 10.04 8.04
N SER A 158 6.43 9.70 8.30
CA SER A 158 7.56 10.46 7.79
C SER A 158 7.64 10.45 6.25
N LEU A 159 8.24 11.50 5.67
CA LEU A 159 8.54 11.51 4.23
C LEU A 159 9.46 10.35 3.83
N TRP A 160 10.43 10.01 4.68
CA TRP A 160 11.28 8.85 4.48
C TRP A 160 10.46 7.54 4.38
N ALA A 161 9.53 7.30 5.32
CA ALA A 161 8.67 6.13 5.29
C ALA A 161 7.79 6.09 4.03
N TRP A 162 7.19 7.23 3.65
CA TRP A 162 6.37 7.30 2.44
C TRP A 162 7.17 7.04 1.17
N LEU A 163 8.34 7.65 1.02
CA LEU A 163 9.20 7.43 -0.13
C LEU A 163 9.63 5.97 -0.24
N ARG A 164 10.01 5.36 0.89
CA ARG A 164 10.36 3.95 0.94
C ARG A 164 9.23 3.08 0.41
N GLU A 165 8.01 3.32 0.88
CA GLU A 165 6.81 2.60 0.45
C GLU A 165 6.53 2.78 -1.05
N ILE A 166 6.53 4.03 -1.51
CA ILE A 166 6.21 4.37 -2.91
C ILE A 166 7.25 3.81 -3.87
N ILE A 167 8.53 3.97 -3.56
CA ILE A 167 9.64 3.44 -4.36
C ILE A 167 9.57 1.91 -4.43
N TYR A 168 9.29 1.25 -3.30
CA TYR A 168 9.11 -0.20 -3.27
C TYR A 168 7.94 -0.65 -4.14
N ILE A 169 6.78 0.01 -4.05
CA ILE A 169 5.61 -0.31 -4.88
C ILE A 169 5.93 -0.09 -6.37
N ASN A 170 6.62 0.99 -6.74
CA ASN A 170 7.02 1.23 -8.13
C ASN A 170 8.02 0.19 -8.62
N PHE A 171 8.95 -0.26 -7.77
CA PHE A 171 9.88 -1.34 -8.12
C PHE A 171 9.14 -2.66 -8.36
N LEU A 172 8.23 -3.05 -7.46
CA LEU A 172 7.38 -4.24 -7.65
C LEU A 172 6.52 -4.12 -8.91
N THR A 173 6.05 -2.92 -9.23
CA THR A 173 5.30 -2.67 -10.47
C THR A 173 6.12 -3.04 -11.70
N LEU A 174 7.41 -2.72 -11.74
CA LEU A 174 8.31 -3.14 -12.82
C LEU A 174 8.61 -4.65 -12.76
N LYS A 175 8.95 -5.16 -11.58
CA LYS A 175 9.32 -6.56 -11.36
C LYS A 175 8.22 -7.52 -11.80
N ASP A 176 6.98 -7.18 -11.50
CA ASP A 176 5.81 -8.04 -11.73
C ASP A 176 5.14 -7.76 -13.08
N LEU A 177 5.67 -6.83 -13.90
CA LEU A 177 5.02 -6.42 -15.15
C LEU A 177 4.94 -7.56 -16.17
N GLU A 178 6.02 -8.34 -16.33
CA GLU A 178 6.05 -9.53 -17.19
C GLU A 178 4.89 -10.47 -16.84
N GLU A 179 4.78 -10.86 -15.57
CA GLU A 179 3.77 -11.82 -15.11
C GLU A 179 2.35 -11.29 -15.34
N ARG A 180 2.12 -9.99 -15.11
CA ARG A 180 0.83 -9.35 -15.37
C ARG A 180 0.46 -9.38 -16.84
N ILE A 181 1.41 -9.10 -17.73
CA ILE A 181 1.17 -9.15 -19.17
C ILE A 181 0.94 -10.60 -19.64
N VAL A 182 1.75 -11.54 -19.17
CA VAL A 182 1.56 -12.96 -19.47
C VAL A 182 0.18 -13.43 -19.02
N GLU A 183 -0.27 -13.02 -17.83
CA GLU A 183 -1.62 -13.29 -17.33
C GLU A 183 -2.70 -12.67 -18.24
N PHE A 184 -2.53 -11.41 -18.66
CA PHE A 184 -3.42 -10.71 -19.57
C PHE A 184 -3.54 -11.41 -20.95
N LEU A 185 -2.46 -12.01 -21.42
CA LEU A 185 -2.39 -12.71 -22.71
C LEU A 185 -2.97 -14.14 -22.67
N LYS A 186 -3.22 -14.72 -21.48
CA LYS A 186 -3.80 -16.06 -21.38
C LYS A 186 -5.25 -16.06 -21.92
N PRO A 187 -5.66 -17.08 -22.69
CA PRO A 187 -7.05 -17.24 -23.12
C PRO A 187 -8.00 -17.26 -21.93
N LYS A 188 -9.14 -16.57 -22.04
CA LYS A 188 -10.15 -16.46 -20.97
C LYS A 188 -10.68 -17.80 -20.46
N GLU A 189 -10.61 -18.85 -21.27
CA GLU A 189 -11.02 -20.21 -20.90
C GLU A 189 -10.06 -20.82 -19.86
N LEU A 190 -8.77 -20.52 -19.95
CA LEU A 190 -7.74 -20.99 -19.00
C LEU A 190 -7.60 -20.09 -17.76
N SER A 191 -7.98 -18.82 -17.83
CA SER A 191 -7.89 -17.90 -16.67
C SER A 191 -8.94 -18.19 -15.59
N SER A 192 -9.95 -19.02 -15.89
CA SER A 192 -11.02 -19.39 -14.96
C SER A 192 -10.59 -20.28 -13.78
N GLN A 193 -9.37 -20.84 -13.81
CA GLN A 193 -8.87 -21.78 -12.79
C GLN A 193 -7.87 -21.17 -11.78
N GLY A 194 -7.45 -19.92 -11.94
CA GLY A 194 -6.67 -19.24 -10.91
C GLY A 194 -7.54 -18.91 -9.68
N PRO A 195 -6.95 -18.67 -8.49
CA PRO A 195 -7.69 -18.07 -7.38
C PRO A 195 -8.24 -16.73 -7.86
N ASN A 196 -9.50 -16.74 -8.29
CA ASN A 196 -10.24 -15.54 -8.59
C ASN A 196 -10.24 -14.74 -7.29
N LEU A 197 -9.49 -13.63 -7.29
CA LEU A 197 -9.59 -12.60 -6.26
C LEU A 197 -11.08 -12.28 -6.14
N ARG A 198 -11.69 -12.80 -5.07
CA ARG A 198 -13.14 -12.73 -4.85
C ARG A 198 -13.47 -11.27 -4.54
N GLY A 199 -14.54 -10.73 -5.13
CA GLY A 199 -15.08 -9.43 -4.70
C GLY A 199 -15.35 -8.45 -5.84
N GLY A 200 -16.46 -8.63 -6.57
CA GLY A 200 -16.84 -7.73 -7.66
C GLY A 200 -18.36 -7.57 -7.83
N GLY A 201 -19.09 -7.22 -6.76
CA GLY A 201 -20.46 -6.72 -6.88
C GLY A 201 -20.51 -5.40 -7.67
N LYS A 202 -21.60 -5.13 -8.41
CA LYS A 202 -21.64 -3.95 -9.29
C LYS A 202 -21.76 -2.62 -8.53
N GLU A 203 -21.99 -2.65 -7.21
CA GLU A 203 -22.18 -1.45 -6.39
C GLU A 203 -21.48 -1.56 -5.01
N PRO A 204 -20.85 -0.47 -4.49
CA PRO A 204 -20.25 -0.43 -3.14
C PRO A 204 -21.15 -0.96 -2.01
N GLN A 205 -22.48 -0.90 -2.19
CA GLN A 205 -23.47 -1.34 -1.20
C GLN A 205 -23.68 -2.87 -1.19
N ASP A 206 -23.51 -3.56 -2.33
CA ASP A 206 -23.64 -5.03 -2.46
C ASP A 206 -22.51 -5.79 -1.77
N TYR A 207 -21.46 -5.08 -1.38
CA TYR A 207 -20.30 -5.67 -0.74
C TYR A 207 -20.46 -5.82 0.77
N SER A 208 -21.52 -5.29 1.39
CA SER A 208 -21.76 -5.45 2.82
C SER A 208 -22.15 -6.89 3.18
N ARG A 209 -21.20 -7.82 3.04
CA ARG A 209 -21.18 -9.02 3.89
C ARG A 209 -20.80 -8.53 5.27
N ASN A 210 -21.75 -7.89 5.94
CA ASN A 210 -21.74 -7.82 7.40
C ASN A 210 -21.85 -9.27 7.86
N ILE A 211 -20.70 -9.94 7.96
CA ILE A 211 -20.62 -11.29 8.49
C ILE A 211 -21.05 -11.14 9.94
N VAL A 212 -22.15 -11.79 10.31
CA VAL A 212 -22.69 -11.74 11.66
C VAL A 212 -21.57 -12.07 12.66
N GLU A 213 -21.48 -11.31 13.74
CA GLU A 213 -20.39 -11.40 14.74
C GLU A 213 -18.97 -11.10 14.25
N HIS A 214 -18.83 -10.35 13.14
CA HIS A 214 -17.53 -9.87 12.68
C HIS A 214 -17.54 -8.36 12.47
N THR A 215 -16.39 -7.75 12.73
CA THR A 215 -16.06 -6.38 12.32
C THR A 215 -15.33 -6.43 10.99
N THR A 216 -15.74 -5.58 10.04
CA THR A 216 -15.03 -5.44 8.77
C THR A 216 -13.85 -4.49 8.95
N LEU A 217 -12.65 -4.95 8.58
CA LEU A 217 -11.42 -4.17 8.62
C LEU A 217 -10.85 -3.98 7.22
N PHE A 218 -10.23 -2.83 6.99
CA PHE A 218 -9.73 -2.40 5.69
C PHE A 218 -8.25 -2.01 5.76
N ARG A 219 -7.53 -2.25 4.66
CA ARG A 219 -6.14 -1.80 4.45
C ARG A 219 -5.88 -1.57 2.97
N ALA A 220 -5.37 -0.39 2.60
CA ALA A 220 -4.93 -0.13 1.24
C ALA A 220 -3.47 -0.57 1.02
N THR A 221 -3.17 -1.12 -0.15
CA THR A 221 -1.82 -1.53 -0.57
C THR A 221 -1.75 -1.75 -2.09
N SER A 222 -0.65 -2.29 -2.62
CA SER A 222 -0.53 -2.69 -4.03
C SER A 222 -0.64 -4.22 -4.20
N LYS A 223 -1.07 -4.68 -5.38
CA LYS A 223 -1.14 -6.12 -5.71
C LYS A 223 0.22 -6.80 -5.55
N GLY A 224 1.32 -6.15 -5.93
CA GLY A 224 2.67 -6.68 -5.78
C GLY A 224 3.04 -6.99 -4.31
N ARG A 225 2.54 -6.19 -3.35
CA ARG A 225 2.79 -6.43 -1.92
C ARG A 225 2.08 -7.66 -1.35
N ILE A 226 1.04 -8.13 -2.03
CA ILE A 226 0.16 -9.20 -1.52
C ILE A 226 0.29 -10.48 -2.34
N GLY A 227 1.37 -10.65 -3.11
CA GLY A 227 1.58 -11.84 -3.95
C GLY A 227 1.47 -13.16 -3.18
N ASN A 228 1.89 -13.17 -1.90
CA ASN A 228 1.84 -14.34 -1.02
C ASN A 228 0.70 -14.32 0.00
N LEU A 229 -0.21 -13.34 -0.11
CA LEU A 229 -1.29 -13.19 0.87
C LEU A 229 -2.27 -14.37 0.80
N PHE A 230 -2.69 -14.77 -0.40
CA PHE A 230 -3.71 -15.81 -0.58
C PHE A 230 -3.07 -17.15 -0.93
N GLN A 231 -3.40 -18.17 -0.16
CA GLN A 231 -2.95 -19.53 -0.41
C GLN A 231 -3.99 -20.33 -1.19
N ALA A 232 -3.54 -21.40 -1.86
CA ALA A 232 -4.40 -22.24 -2.70
C ALA A 232 -5.56 -22.91 -1.92
N ASP A 233 -5.37 -23.15 -0.62
CA ASP A 233 -6.38 -23.76 0.27
C ASP A 233 -7.37 -22.73 0.86
N GLY A 234 -7.29 -21.47 0.44
CA GLY A 234 -8.11 -20.35 0.93
C GLY A 234 -7.66 -19.76 2.26
N SER A 235 -6.56 -20.24 2.84
CA SER A 235 -5.90 -19.56 3.97
C SER A 235 -5.23 -18.27 3.51
N VAL A 236 -4.90 -17.42 4.48
CA VAL A 236 -4.21 -16.15 4.24
C VAL A 236 -2.95 -16.04 5.11
N ALA A 237 -1.99 -15.26 4.64
CA ALA A 237 -0.77 -14.90 5.37
C ALA A 237 -0.70 -13.38 5.55
N LEU A 238 -1.50 -12.83 6.46
CA LEU A 238 -1.62 -11.37 6.66
C LEU A 238 -0.30 -10.72 7.12
N GLU A 239 0.57 -11.49 7.75
CA GLU A 239 1.89 -11.09 8.20
C GLU A 239 2.84 -10.71 7.05
N THR A 240 2.56 -11.18 5.82
CA THR A 240 3.39 -10.87 4.65
C THR A 240 3.10 -9.47 4.07
N ILE A 241 2.05 -8.79 4.55
CA ILE A 241 1.61 -7.49 4.00
C ILE A 241 2.44 -6.31 4.56
N ASN A 242 3.40 -6.56 5.47
CA ASN A 242 4.12 -5.46 6.11
C ASN A 242 5.32 -4.93 5.31
N ALA A 243 5.68 -3.68 5.60
CA ALA A 243 7.00 -3.15 5.34
C ALA A 243 8.04 -4.12 5.91
N GLU A 244 9.07 -4.45 5.12
CA GLU A 244 10.18 -5.34 5.52
C GLU A 244 10.92 -4.84 6.78
N PHE A 245 10.62 -3.61 7.25
CA PHE A 245 11.27 -2.97 8.38
C PHE A 245 10.24 -2.32 9.32
N PRO A 246 10.37 -2.52 10.65
CA PRO A 246 9.52 -1.85 11.61
C PRO A 246 9.78 -0.34 11.58
N LEU A 247 8.73 0.42 11.27
CA LEU A 247 8.74 1.87 11.33
C LEU A 247 8.06 2.32 12.64
N PRO A 248 8.53 3.40 13.28
CA PRO A 248 7.79 4.05 14.34
C PRO A 248 6.43 4.47 13.80
N ASN A 249 5.39 4.10 14.52
CA ASN A 249 4.02 4.39 14.16
C ASN A 249 3.24 4.80 15.41
N ASP A 250 1.94 5.02 15.27
CA ASP A 250 1.10 5.53 16.36
C ASP A 250 1.17 4.69 17.63
N PHE A 251 1.22 3.37 17.51
CA PHE A 251 1.14 2.45 18.65
C PHE A 251 2.32 1.48 18.76
N SER A 252 3.38 1.71 17.97
CA SER A 252 4.57 0.86 17.98
C SER A 252 5.82 1.71 17.87
N ASN A 253 6.75 1.55 18.82
CA ASN A 253 8.06 2.21 18.78
C ASN A 253 8.98 1.60 17.70
N ASP A 254 9.44 0.38 17.92
CA ASP A 254 10.34 -0.39 17.04
C ASP A 254 9.83 -1.82 16.84
N THR A 255 8.61 -2.11 17.32
CA THR A 255 7.97 -3.40 17.10
C THR A 255 7.23 -3.39 15.77
N THR A 256 7.38 -4.46 14.99
CA THR A 256 6.55 -4.72 13.80
C THR A 256 5.08 -4.62 14.17
N ALA A 257 4.32 -3.81 13.44
CA ALA A 257 2.90 -3.61 13.69
C ALA A 257 2.11 -3.60 12.39
N PHE A 258 0.85 -4.04 12.46
CA PHE A 258 -0.01 -4.21 11.31
C PHE A 258 -1.27 -3.37 11.44
N TYR A 259 -1.33 -2.31 10.63
CA TYR A 259 -2.38 -1.31 10.70
C TYR A 259 -3.55 -1.67 9.78
N TRP A 260 -4.74 -1.63 10.36
CA TRP A 260 -6.03 -1.80 9.71
C TRP A 260 -6.98 -0.72 10.22
N THR A 261 -8.11 -0.51 9.55
CA THR A 261 -9.14 0.44 9.98
C THR A 261 -10.53 -0.14 9.80
N GLU A 262 -11.46 0.16 10.69
CA GLU A 262 -12.89 -0.14 10.51
C GLU A 262 -13.55 0.79 9.49
N MET A 263 -12.92 1.93 9.22
CA MET A 263 -13.46 3.00 8.40
C MET A 263 -13.00 2.84 6.95
N SER A 264 -13.89 2.38 6.07
CA SER A 264 -13.58 2.23 4.64
C SER A 264 -13.02 3.53 4.05
N TRP A 265 -13.58 4.68 4.42
CA TRP A 265 -13.15 5.98 3.91
C TRP A 265 -11.70 6.33 4.26
N VAL A 266 -11.16 5.80 5.37
CA VAL A 266 -9.74 5.95 5.71
C VAL A 266 -8.91 5.15 4.71
N ALA A 267 -9.17 3.84 4.58
CA ALA A 267 -8.44 2.98 3.64
C ALA A 267 -8.53 3.50 2.20
N GLU A 268 -9.68 4.00 1.79
CA GLU A 268 -9.88 4.64 0.50
C GLU A 268 -8.99 5.86 0.27
N LYS A 269 -8.87 6.74 1.27
CA LYS A 269 -7.99 7.90 1.19
C LYS A 269 -6.52 7.50 1.04
N TYR A 270 -6.10 6.44 1.74
CA TYR A 270 -4.78 5.84 1.55
C TYR A 270 -4.60 5.26 0.15
N ALA A 271 -5.61 4.57 -0.39
CA ALA A 271 -5.56 4.02 -1.75
C ALA A 271 -5.40 5.12 -2.80
N ASP A 272 -6.12 6.23 -2.65
CA ASP A 272 -6.00 7.40 -3.54
C ASP A 272 -4.61 8.03 -3.45
N TYR A 273 -4.06 8.16 -2.23
CA TYR A 273 -2.70 8.66 -2.02
C TYR A 273 -1.65 7.76 -2.67
N LEU A 274 -1.75 6.44 -2.48
CA LEU A 274 -0.85 5.49 -3.14
C LEU A 274 -0.98 5.61 -4.66
N LYS A 275 -2.20 5.60 -5.19
CA LYS A 275 -2.42 5.69 -6.64
C LYS A 275 -1.87 6.98 -7.25
N ARG A 276 -1.94 8.09 -6.51
CA ARG A 276 -1.37 9.38 -6.91
C ARG A 276 0.15 9.35 -7.05
N ASN A 277 0.82 8.51 -6.25
CA ASN A 277 2.27 8.45 -6.13
C ASN A 277 2.93 7.27 -6.85
N THR A 278 2.16 6.24 -7.20
CA THR A 278 2.69 5.01 -7.82
C THR A 278 2.09 4.79 -9.20
N GLU A 279 2.87 5.11 -10.23
CA GLU A 279 2.44 5.02 -11.61
C GLU A 279 2.45 3.57 -12.11
N GLY A 280 1.37 3.12 -12.78
CA GLY A 280 1.25 1.75 -13.27
C GLY A 280 1.00 0.68 -12.19
N ALA A 281 1.04 1.05 -10.90
CA ALA A 281 0.76 0.14 -9.80
C ALA A 281 -0.75 -0.19 -9.71
N ASP A 282 -1.02 -1.47 -9.42
CA ASP A 282 -2.36 -1.97 -9.12
C ASP A 282 -2.66 -1.78 -7.64
N ILE A 283 -3.31 -0.67 -7.30
CA ILE A 283 -3.72 -0.37 -5.93
C ILE A 283 -5.03 -1.08 -5.59
N VAL A 284 -5.01 -1.77 -4.46
CA VAL A 284 -6.10 -2.58 -3.94
C VAL A 284 -6.39 -2.20 -2.49
N ILE A 285 -7.61 -2.44 -2.06
CA ILE A 285 -8.03 -2.40 -0.67
C ILE A 285 -8.34 -3.83 -0.26
N ILE A 286 -7.58 -4.32 0.72
CA ILE A 286 -7.85 -5.58 1.39
C ILE A 286 -8.96 -5.32 2.38
N ARG A 287 -9.92 -6.23 2.41
CA ARG A 287 -10.98 -6.25 3.40
C ARG A 287 -11.00 -7.58 4.12
N MET A 288 -11.14 -7.53 5.44
CA MET A 288 -11.11 -8.69 6.33
C MET A 288 -12.31 -8.66 7.26
N GLY A 289 -13.12 -9.71 7.24
CA GLY A 289 -14.11 -9.96 8.29
C GLY A 289 -13.41 -10.56 9.51
N CYS A 290 -13.13 -9.74 10.52
CA CYS A 290 -12.47 -10.15 11.76
C CYS A 290 -13.51 -10.50 12.83
N PRO A 291 -13.50 -11.73 13.41
CA PRO A 291 -14.43 -12.08 14.46
C PRO A 291 -14.37 -11.14 15.66
N ASN A 292 -15.53 -10.73 16.17
CA ASN A 292 -15.65 -9.78 17.28
C ASN A 292 -14.89 -10.21 18.55
N HIS A 293 -14.76 -11.51 18.79
CA HIS A 293 -14.07 -12.03 19.97
C HIS A 293 -12.55 -11.77 19.94
N ILE A 294 -11.94 -11.61 18.76
CA ILE A 294 -10.52 -11.25 18.60
C ILE A 294 -10.29 -9.78 18.94
N LEU A 295 -11.31 -8.94 18.70
CA LEU A 295 -11.28 -7.50 18.97
C LEU A 295 -11.80 -7.14 20.37
N ARG A 296 -11.89 -8.13 21.27
CA ARG A 296 -12.37 -7.98 22.65
C ARG A 296 -11.49 -8.78 23.62
N GLY A 297 -11.62 -8.47 24.90
CA GLY A 297 -11.01 -9.25 25.99
C GLY A 297 -9.59 -8.79 26.40
N PRO A 298 -8.91 -9.62 27.22
CA PRO A 298 -7.63 -9.25 27.83
C PRO A 298 -6.49 -8.84 26.89
N PRO A 299 -6.28 -9.45 25.69
CA PRO A 299 -5.17 -9.07 24.81
C PRO A 299 -5.42 -7.77 24.05
N VAL A 300 -6.62 -7.19 24.15
CA VAL A 300 -6.99 -5.96 23.45
C VAL A 300 -6.85 -4.76 24.39
N TRP A 301 -6.30 -3.68 23.86
CA TRP A 301 -6.32 -2.37 24.49
C TRP A 301 -7.09 -1.40 23.59
N LYS A 302 -8.30 -1.02 24.03
CA LYS A 302 -9.09 0.03 23.38
C LYS A 302 -8.75 1.37 24.02
N LEU A 303 -8.22 2.28 23.21
CA LEU A 303 -8.02 3.68 23.54
C LEU A 303 -9.29 4.42 23.15
N GLU A 304 -10.24 4.46 24.08
CA GLU A 304 -11.50 5.18 23.88
C GLU A 304 -11.22 6.68 23.69
N PHE A 305 -12.11 7.39 22.99
CA PHE A 305 -11.98 8.83 22.81
C PHE A 305 -12.04 9.63 24.13
N GLY A 306 -12.47 9.02 25.24
CA GLY A 306 -12.37 9.59 26.59
C GLY A 306 -10.96 9.51 27.19
N ASP A 307 -10.12 8.60 26.72
CA ASP A 307 -8.76 8.33 27.22
C ASP A 307 -7.69 9.08 26.41
N LEU A 308 -7.99 10.32 26.00
CA LEU A 308 -7.10 11.11 25.15
C LEU A 308 -5.69 11.23 25.74
N GLU A 309 -5.55 11.33 27.07
CA GLU A 309 -4.23 11.45 27.70
C GLU A 309 -3.37 10.18 27.51
N LEU A 310 -3.97 8.98 27.59
CA LEU A 310 -3.27 7.73 27.34
C LEU A 310 -2.89 7.61 25.86
N TRP A 311 -3.82 7.93 24.95
CA TRP A 311 -3.55 7.93 23.51
C TRP A 311 -2.43 8.90 23.14
N LYS A 312 -2.47 10.15 23.62
CA LYS A 312 -1.44 11.16 23.36
C LYS A 312 -0.07 10.70 23.86
N SER A 313 -0.02 10.15 25.09
CA SER A 313 1.22 9.65 25.67
C SER A 313 1.78 8.46 24.90
N LEU A 314 0.93 7.47 24.54
CA LEU A 314 1.35 6.33 23.74
C LEU A 314 1.86 6.76 22.35
N LEU A 315 1.11 7.61 21.66
CA LEU A 315 1.46 8.17 20.35
C LEU A 315 2.84 8.85 20.38
N TRP A 316 3.04 9.72 21.37
CA TRP A 316 4.28 10.46 21.54
C TRP A 316 5.48 9.55 21.73
N HIS A 317 5.39 8.59 22.65
CA HIS A 317 6.52 7.72 22.95
C HIS A 317 6.78 6.72 21.81
N SER A 318 5.72 6.22 21.16
CA SER A 318 5.85 5.31 20.01
C SER A 318 6.54 5.99 18.84
N ARG A 319 6.02 7.12 18.34
CA ARG A 319 6.59 7.80 17.17
C ARG A 319 7.98 8.39 17.42
N LEU A 320 8.28 8.81 18.65
CA LEU A 320 9.59 9.36 19.00
C LEU A 320 10.60 8.29 19.45
N ARG A 321 10.27 6.99 19.38
CA ARG A 321 11.10 5.88 19.86
C ARG A 321 11.60 6.08 21.29
N LYS A 322 10.75 6.66 22.14
CA LYS A 322 11.07 6.87 23.55
C LYS A 322 10.60 5.66 24.37
N PRO A 323 11.31 5.31 25.45
CA PRO A 323 10.81 4.32 26.41
C PRO A 323 9.42 4.73 26.92
N TYR A 324 8.50 3.76 27.00
CA TYR A 324 7.18 4.01 27.56
C TYR A 324 7.28 4.32 29.07
N PRO A 325 6.54 5.33 29.58
CA PRO A 325 6.39 5.53 31.02
C PRO A 325 5.78 4.29 31.68
N ASP A 326 6.08 4.05 32.96
CA ASP A 326 5.71 2.81 33.66
C ASP A 326 4.22 2.45 33.55
N ASN A 327 3.33 3.44 33.65
CA ASN A 327 1.89 3.23 33.51
C ASN A 327 1.49 2.77 32.10
N ILE A 328 2.12 3.32 31.05
CA ILE A 328 1.89 2.91 29.66
C ILE A 328 2.53 1.54 29.40
N ALA A 329 3.76 1.32 29.88
CA ALA A 329 4.45 0.03 29.75
C ALA A 329 3.65 -1.10 30.40
N GLN A 330 3.07 -0.85 31.58
CA GLN A 330 2.23 -1.82 32.27
C GLN A 330 0.92 -2.12 31.52
N LEU A 331 0.27 -1.10 30.94
CA LEU A 331 -0.94 -1.27 30.15
C LEU A 331 -0.68 -1.99 28.82
N HIS A 332 0.45 -1.69 28.18
CA HIS A 332 0.90 -2.30 26.93
C HIS A 332 1.34 -3.75 27.12
N LYS A 333 1.81 -4.11 28.33
CA LYS A 333 2.29 -5.46 28.63
C LYS A 333 1.19 -6.51 28.40
N GLY A 334 1.48 -7.48 27.53
CA GLY A 334 0.55 -8.57 27.20
C GLY A 334 -0.58 -8.17 26.26
N LYS A 335 -0.52 -6.98 25.63
CA LYS A 335 -1.45 -6.58 24.59
C LYS A 335 -0.94 -7.01 23.23
N GLU A 336 -1.82 -7.65 22.47
CA GLU A 336 -1.57 -8.06 21.09
C GLU A 336 -2.25 -7.13 20.09
N VAL A 337 -3.35 -6.48 20.51
CA VAL A 337 -4.14 -5.58 19.67
C VAL A 337 -4.36 -4.25 20.37
N ILE A 338 -4.12 -3.16 19.65
CA ILE A 338 -4.42 -1.80 20.09
C ILE A 338 -5.43 -1.19 19.11
N ILE A 339 -6.54 -0.70 19.63
CA ILE A 339 -7.58 -0.02 18.84
C ILE A 339 -7.65 1.42 19.32
N GLY A 340 -7.48 2.40 18.44
CA GLY A 340 -7.51 3.79 18.84
C GLY A 340 -7.62 4.77 17.67
N PRO A 341 -7.63 6.09 17.97
CA PRO A 341 -7.70 7.13 16.95
C PRO A 341 -6.49 7.15 16.01
N VAL A 342 -6.72 7.49 14.74
CA VAL A 342 -5.67 7.77 13.74
C VAL A 342 -5.11 9.17 13.96
N SER A 343 -3.79 9.27 14.14
CA SER A 343 -3.08 10.54 14.25
C SER A 343 -2.84 11.21 12.90
N MET A 344 -3.06 12.52 12.81
CA MET A 344 -2.62 13.39 11.70
C MET A 344 -1.43 14.29 12.09
N ILE A 345 -0.86 14.11 13.29
CA ILE A 345 0.34 14.87 13.67
C ILE A 345 1.57 14.22 13.04
N SER A 346 2.43 15.04 12.44
CA SER A 346 3.70 14.58 11.87
C SER A 346 4.74 14.36 12.98
N ASP A 347 5.71 13.48 12.74
CA ASP A 347 6.69 13.04 13.74
C ASP A 347 7.53 14.17 14.35
N GLY A 348 7.72 15.25 13.64
CA GLY A 348 8.55 16.39 14.03
C GLY A 348 7.73 17.59 14.40
N SER A 349 6.44 17.63 14.06
CA SER A 349 5.50 18.38 14.90
C SER A 349 5.53 17.83 16.33
N LEU A 350 5.57 16.49 16.49
CA LEU A 350 5.82 15.86 17.78
C LEU A 350 7.21 16.20 18.34
N ARG A 351 8.32 16.11 17.58
CA ARG A 351 9.66 16.48 18.12
C ARG A 351 9.77 17.93 18.59
N LYS A 352 9.06 18.87 17.96
CA LYS A 352 9.08 20.31 18.30
C LYS A 352 8.29 20.62 19.58
N MET A 353 7.38 19.74 19.98
CA MET A 353 6.64 19.88 21.22
C MET A 353 7.54 19.57 22.43
N LYS A 354 7.23 20.17 23.58
CA LYS A 354 7.93 19.94 24.85
C LYS A 354 7.39 18.72 25.59
N SER A 355 6.13 18.36 25.34
CA SER A 355 5.41 17.31 26.05
C SER A 355 4.27 16.78 25.19
N TRP A 356 3.94 15.50 25.39
CA TRP A 356 2.79 14.83 24.78
C TRP A 356 1.46 15.51 25.11
N THR A 357 1.37 16.29 26.20
CA THR A 357 0.18 17.05 26.59
C THR A 357 -0.19 18.15 25.58
N GLN A 358 0.73 18.54 24.70
CA GLN A 358 0.47 19.49 23.62
C GLN A 358 -0.25 18.86 22.42
N VAL A 359 -0.35 17.54 22.36
CA VAL A 359 -1.21 16.85 21.40
C VAL A 359 -2.67 17.09 21.81
N THR A 360 -3.53 17.35 20.84
CA THR A 360 -4.94 17.72 21.04
C THR A 360 -5.87 16.85 20.21
N ALA A 361 -7.18 16.90 20.48
CA ALA A 361 -8.18 16.19 19.69
C ALA A 361 -8.25 16.66 18.22
N ASN A 362 -7.72 17.85 17.90
CA ASN A 362 -7.60 18.35 16.52
C ASN A 362 -6.52 17.60 15.72
N ASN A 363 -5.68 16.81 16.39
CA ASN A 363 -4.70 15.96 15.74
C ASN A 363 -5.27 14.59 15.33
N ILE A 364 -6.56 14.34 15.53
CA ILE A 364 -7.23 13.09 15.13
C ILE A 364 -7.78 13.24 13.72
N HIS A 365 -7.55 12.23 12.87
CA HIS A 365 -8.11 12.20 11.51
C HIS A 365 -9.63 12.16 11.57
N ARG A 366 -10.31 13.12 10.94
CA ARG A 366 -11.78 13.19 10.92
C ARG A 366 -12.33 13.41 9.53
N LYS A 367 -13.48 12.79 9.25
CA LYS A 367 -14.28 13.05 8.06
C LYS A 367 -15.73 13.24 8.48
N TYR A 368 -16.32 14.39 8.14
CA TYR A 368 -17.70 14.76 8.53
C TYR A 368 -17.97 14.64 10.05
N GLY A 369 -16.99 14.96 10.88
CA GLY A 369 -17.08 14.89 12.35
C GLY A 369 -16.76 13.51 12.93
N GLU A 370 -16.85 12.44 12.14
CA GLU A 370 -16.46 11.09 12.55
C GLU A 370 -14.94 10.97 12.61
N ALA A 371 -14.42 10.40 13.70
CA ALA A 371 -13.01 10.15 13.87
C ALA A 371 -12.60 8.80 13.27
N GLY A 372 -11.52 8.82 12.49
CA GLY A 372 -10.87 7.62 11.99
C GLY A 372 -10.26 6.82 13.14
N THR A 373 -10.48 5.51 13.10
CA THR A 373 -9.90 4.54 14.03
C THR A 373 -8.94 3.62 13.30
N GLN A 374 -7.96 3.10 14.02
CA GLN A 374 -7.06 2.05 13.56
C GLN A 374 -7.06 0.89 14.54
N THR A 375 -7.07 -0.32 13.99
CA THR A 375 -6.86 -1.58 14.69
C THR A 375 -5.46 -2.08 14.34
N VAL A 376 -4.63 -2.26 15.36
CA VAL A 376 -3.21 -2.52 15.19
C VAL A 376 -2.83 -3.79 15.91
N TRP A 377 -2.35 -4.78 15.17
CA TRP A 377 -1.73 -5.97 15.75
C TRP A 377 -0.25 -5.73 15.96
N ILE A 378 0.23 -6.01 17.17
CA ILE A 378 1.61 -5.78 17.59
C ILE A 378 2.37 -7.11 17.52
N GLY A 379 3.33 -7.19 16.59
CA GLY A 379 4.17 -8.36 16.36
C GLY A 379 3.63 -9.33 15.31
N LEU A 380 4.53 -10.14 14.75
CA LEU A 380 4.22 -11.15 13.75
C LEU A 380 3.30 -12.24 14.31
N GLU A 381 3.55 -12.68 15.54
CA GLU A 381 2.76 -13.74 16.19
C GLU A 381 1.29 -13.32 16.37
N ALA A 382 1.04 -12.09 16.79
CA ALA A 382 -0.31 -11.56 16.95
C ALA A 382 -1.08 -11.55 15.63
N MET A 383 -0.41 -11.18 14.52
CA MET A 383 -1.02 -11.22 13.19
C MET A 383 -1.24 -12.66 12.69
N ALA A 384 -0.27 -13.54 12.89
CA ALA A 384 -0.36 -14.94 12.47
C ALA A 384 -1.56 -15.66 13.11
N LYS A 385 -1.87 -15.37 14.39
CA LYS A 385 -3.07 -15.90 15.08
C LYS A 385 -4.37 -15.51 14.36
N VAL A 386 -4.43 -14.34 13.72
CA VAL A 386 -5.63 -13.88 13.01
C VAL A 386 -5.91 -14.72 11.75
N ASN A 387 -4.87 -15.20 11.06
CA ASN A 387 -4.99 -15.92 9.79
C ASN A 387 -5.97 -17.10 9.86
N GLU A 388 -5.90 -17.90 10.93
CA GLU A 388 -6.76 -19.07 11.14
C GLU A 388 -8.24 -18.67 11.26
N HIS A 389 -8.50 -17.53 11.90
CA HIS A 389 -9.85 -17.05 12.17
C HIS A 389 -10.51 -16.36 10.98
N VAL A 390 -9.71 -15.89 10.01
CA VAL A 390 -10.19 -15.14 8.84
C VAL A 390 -10.07 -15.91 7.54
N LYS A 391 -9.74 -17.22 7.59
CA LYS A 391 -9.77 -18.12 6.43
C LYS A 391 -11.09 -17.99 5.68
N GLY A 392 -11.02 -17.67 4.37
CA GLY A 392 -12.19 -17.44 3.53
C GLY A 392 -13.01 -16.17 3.82
N LYS A 393 -12.53 -15.28 4.69
CA LYS A 393 -13.17 -14.00 5.08
C LYS A 393 -12.34 -12.77 4.71
N VAL A 394 -11.33 -12.96 3.88
CA VAL A 394 -10.51 -11.89 3.31
C VAL A 394 -10.80 -11.79 1.82
N ASP A 395 -11.03 -10.58 1.35
CA ASP A 395 -11.20 -10.29 -0.06
C ASP A 395 -10.51 -8.99 -0.46
N LEU A 396 -10.43 -8.74 -1.76
CA LEU A 396 -9.84 -7.54 -2.33
C LEU A 396 -10.89 -6.79 -3.14
N TYR A 397 -10.81 -5.48 -3.13
CA TYR A 397 -11.46 -4.66 -4.15
C TYR A 397 -10.55 -3.51 -4.57
N THR A 398 -10.89 -2.88 -5.68
CA THR A 398 -10.28 -1.62 -6.09
C THR A 398 -11.37 -0.58 -6.29
N ARG A 399 -10.99 0.69 -6.18
CA ARG A 399 -11.85 1.82 -6.55
C ARG A 399 -11.54 2.37 -7.93
N PHE A 400 -10.43 1.92 -8.52
CA PHE A 400 -9.99 2.39 -9.81
C PHE A 400 -10.68 1.55 -10.91
N PRO A 401 -11.22 2.18 -11.96
CA PRO A 401 -12.18 1.57 -12.90
C PRO A 401 -11.68 0.36 -13.73
N SER A 402 -10.52 -0.20 -13.40
CA SER A 402 -9.87 -1.27 -14.14
C SER A 402 -10.14 -2.69 -13.62
N ILE A 403 -10.66 -2.90 -12.40
CA ILE A 403 -10.94 -4.25 -11.91
C ILE A 403 -12.45 -4.48 -11.72
N LYS A 404 -13.03 -5.41 -12.49
CA LYS A 404 -14.29 -6.08 -12.16
C LYS A 404 -14.00 -7.55 -11.87
N TYR A 405 -14.07 -7.94 -10.59
CA TYR A 405 -13.93 -9.33 -10.18
C TYR A 405 -15.21 -10.13 -10.42
N VAL A 406 -15.10 -11.44 -10.66
CA VAL A 406 -16.22 -12.32 -11.00
C VAL A 406 -17.14 -12.55 -9.78
N PRO A 407 -18.47 -12.41 -9.92
CA PRO A 407 -19.41 -12.72 -8.86
C PRO A 407 -19.70 -14.22 -8.87
N LYS A 408 -19.08 -15.00 -7.98
CA LYS A 408 -19.73 -16.22 -7.48
C LYS A 408 -19.75 -16.20 -5.95
N PRO A 409 -20.94 -16.22 -5.31
CA PRO A 409 -21.06 -16.42 -3.89
C PRO A 409 -20.43 -17.76 -3.49
N ALA A 410 -19.90 -17.83 -2.26
CA ALA A 410 -19.81 -19.14 -1.62
C ALA A 410 -21.25 -19.62 -1.44
N GLU A 411 -21.57 -20.82 -1.92
CA GLU A 411 -22.75 -21.50 -1.43
C GLU A 411 -22.58 -21.63 0.08
N ILE A 412 -23.45 -20.94 0.82
CA ILE A 412 -23.60 -21.20 2.25
C ILE A 412 -24.11 -22.63 2.30
N VAL A 413 -23.22 -23.56 2.69
CA VAL A 413 -23.62 -24.93 3.02
C VAL A 413 -24.62 -24.78 4.16
N GLY A 414 -25.90 -24.92 3.84
CA GLY A 414 -26.97 -24.88 4.80
C GLY A 414 -26.68 -25.91 5.88
N SER A 415 -26.66 -25.45 7.13
CA SER A 415 -26.71 -26.31 8.30
C SER A 415 -27.86 -27.29 8.10
N GLY A 416 -27.51 -28.57 7.94
CA GLY A 416 -28.47 -29.66 7.94
C GLY A 416 -29.34 -29.55 9.19
N LYS A 417 -30.65 -29.48 8.99
CA LYS A 417 -31.62 -29.67 10.06
C LYS A 417 -31.50 -31.11 10.54
N SER A 418 -31.13 -31.28 11.82
CA SER A 418 -31.46 -32.46 12.61
C SER A 418 -32.95 -32.51 12.90
#